data_AF-A0A0F2N4F1-F1
#
_entry.id   AF-A0A0F2N4F1-F1
#
_cell.length_a   1.000
_cell.length_b   1.000
_cell.length_c   1.000
_cell.angle_alpha   90.00
_cell.angle_beta   90.00
_cell.angle_gamma   90.00
#
_symmetry.space_group_name_H-M   'P 1'
#
loop_
_entity.id
_entity.type
_entity.pdbx_description
1 polymer ?
#
loop_
_entity_poly.entity_id
_entity_poly.type
_entity_poly.pdbx_seq_one_letter_code
_entity_poly.pdbx_strand_id
1 'polypeptide(L)'
;MGVISGVTTNPSLIAREGRDFGQVVREITSMVDGPISAEAVSTGAPEIITEAGQLAAIHPSIVVKIPMDAEGLKAVKALSEKGIKTNVTLVFSANQALLAALAGATYVSPFVGRLDDVGQEGMDLIREIMAIYTNYGIETEVIAASIRHPVHVTQAALAGSDIATVPYKVIMQMLEHPLTGIGIKKFLADWEKVR
;
A
#
# COMPACT_ATOMS: atom_id res chain seq x y z
N MET A 1 -18.12 -1.51 -5.65
CA MET A 1 -17.29 -2.45 -6.44
C MET A 1 -16.93 -3.71 -5.67
N GLY A 2 -16.75 -3.66 -4.34
CA GLY A 2 -16.53 -4.88 -3.54
C GLY A 2 -15.15 -5.53 -3.72
N VAL A 3 -14.17 -4.78 -4.25
CA VAL A 3 -12.81 -5.25 -4.57
C VAL A 3 -11.72 -4.49 -3.83
N ILE A 4 -12.09 -3.63 -2.88
CA ILE A 4 -11.16 -2.79 -2.12
C ILE A 4 -11.07 -3.34 -0.70
N SER A 5 -9.87 -3.72 -0.27
CA SER A 5 -9.62 -4.37 1.02
C SER A 5 -8.95 -3.45 2.05
N GLY A 6 -8.65 -2.20 1.70
CA GLY A 6 -7.95 -1.25 2.56
C GLY A 6 -7.61 0.04 1.85
N VAL A 7 -7.02 0.99 2.59
CA VAL A 7 -6.61 2.31 2.06
C VAL A 7 -5.23 2.67 2.59
N THR A 8 -4.38 3.23 1.73
CA THR A 8 -3.12 3.85 2.16
C THR A 8 -3.18 5.35 1.97
N THR A 9 -2.89 6.11 3.02
CA THR A 9 -2.77 7.57 2.95
C THR A 9 -1.31 8.01 3.03
N ASN A 10 -1.06 9.29 2.78
CA ASN A 10 0.19 9.97 3.08
C ASN A 10 -0.08 11.47 3.30
N PRO A 11 0.84 12.22 3.93
CA PRO A 11 0.64 13.63 4.22
C PRO A 11 0.34 14.46 2.97
N SER A 12 0.97 14.14 1.82
CA SER A 12 0.73 14.86 0.57
C SER A 12 -0.69 14.68 0.02
N LEU A 13 -1.30 13.51 0.19
CA LEU A 13 -2.69 13.26 -0.22
C LEU A 13 -3.66 14.05 0.66
N ILE A 14 -3.41 14.11 1.97
CA ILE A 14 -4.28 14.80 2.93
C ILE A 14 -4.11 16.32 2.82
N ALA A 15 -2.89 16.81 2.62
CA ALA A 15 -2.62 18.22 2.40
C ALA A 15 -3.34 18.78 1.16
N ARG A 16 -3.50 17.97 0.10
CA ARG A 16 -4.28 18.37 -1.11
C ARG A 16 -5.76 18.60 -0.82
N GLU A 17 -6.32 17.92 0.18
CA GLU A 17 -7.71 18.07 0.60
C GLU A 17 -7.91 19.28 1.54
N GLY A 18 -6.84 19.78 2.17
CA GLY A 18 -6.91 20.92 3.10
C GLY A 18 -7.67 20.65 4.40
N ARG A 19 -7.83 19.37 4.78
CA ARG A 19 -8.63 18.92 5.93
C ARG A 19 -7.76 18.46 7.10
N ASP A 20 -8.34 18.42 8.30
CA ASP A 20 -7.71 17.84 9.49
C ASP A 20 -7.44 16.33 9.28
N PHE A 21 -6.21 15.91 9.55
CA PHE A 21 -5.76 14.53 9.34
C PHE A 21 -6.57 13.53 10.15
N GLY A 22 -6.83 13.82 11.43
CA GLY A 22 -7.58 12.93 12.31
C GLY A 22 -9.03 12.76 11.88
N GLN A 23 -9.67 13.82 11.39
CA GLN A 23 -11.02 13.75 10.81
C GLN A 23 -11.06 12.90 9.55
N VAL A 24 -10.12 13.11 8.62
CA VAL A 24 -10.06 12.33 7.37
C VAL A 24 -9.85 10.85 7.65
N VAL A 25 -8.91 10.51 8.56
CA VAL A 25 -8.67 9.11 8.94
C VAL A 25 -9.92 8.48 9.57
N ARG A 26 -10.63 9.19 10.46
CA ARG A 26 -11.90 8.71 11.04
C ARG A 26 -12.99 8.51 9.99
N GLU A 27 -13.09 9.39 9.00
CA GLU A 27 -14.05 9.22 7.91
C GLU A 27 -13.71 7.98 7.07
N ILE A 28 -12.43 7.74 6.78
CA ILE A 28 -12.02 6.53 6.06
C ILE A 28 -12.38 5.26 6.85
N THR A 29 -12.22 5.29 8.19
CA THR A 29 -12.57 4.14 9.04
C THR A 29 -14.06 3.80 9.03
N SER A 30 -14.96 4.74 8.70
CA SER A 30 -16.39 4.43 8.56
C SER A 30 -16.78 3.95 7.16
N MET A 31 -15.88 4.08 6.18
CA MET A 31 -16.11 3.70 4.78
C MET A 31 -15.45 2.38 4.39
N VAL A 32 -14.38 1.98 5.07
CA VAL A 32 -13.52 0.84 4.69
C VAL A 32 -13.34 -0.11 5.86
N ASP A 33 -13.81 -1.34 5.69
CA ASP A 33 -13.61 -2.43 6.62
C ASP A 33 -12.31 -3.18 6.29
N GLY A 34 -11.17 -2.57 6.61
CA GLY A 34 -9.84 -3.10 6.30
C GLY A 34 -8.69 -2.18 6.75
N PRO A 35 -7.42 -2.58 6.54
CA PRO A 35 -6.26 -1.82 6.99
C PRO A 35 -6.20 -0.40 6.40
N ILE A 36 -5.93 0.59 7.25
CA ILE A 36 -5.78 1.99 6.87
C ILE A 36 -4.38 2.46 7.26
N SER A 37 -3.50 2.65 6.28
CA SER A 37 -2.16 3.19 6.54
C SER A 37 -2.21 4.70 6.77
N ALA A 38 -1.77 5.15 7.95
CA ALA A 38 -1.70 6.54 8.38
C ALA A 38 -0.25 6.88 8.79
N GLU A 39 0.32 7.95 8.24
CA GLU A 39 1.76 8.25 8.34
C GLU A 39 2.10 9.06 9.59
N ALA A 40 3.13 8.61 10.32
CA ALA A 40 3.78 9.42 11.35
C ALA A 40 4.76 10.40 10.69
N VAL A 41 4.77 11.66 11.13
CA VAL A 41 5.57 12.74 10.52
C VAL A 41 6.80 13.13 11.35
N SER A 42 6.90 12.63 12.58
CA SER A 42 8.07 12.82 13.44
C SER A 42 9.33 12.12 12.90
N THR A 43 10.51 12.59 13.30
CA THR A 43 11.80 12.09 12.78
C THR A 43 12.61 11.25 13.78
N GLY A 44 12.42 11.46 15.08
CA GLY A 44 13.13 10.68 16.13
C GLY A 44 12.30 9.49 16.60
N ALA A 45 12.95 8.38 16.94
CA ALA A 45 12.23 7.18 17.35
C ALA A 45 11.28 7.40 18.55
N PRO A 46 11.66 8.11 19.64
CA PRO A 46 10.75 8.38 20.75
C PRO A 46 9.48 9.15 20.34
N GLU A 47 9.64 10.15 19.48
CA GLU A 47 8.55 10.96 18.96
C GLU A 47 7.65 10.15 18.03
N ILE A 48 8.24 9.37 17.11
CA ILE A 48 7.52 8.46 16.21
C ILE A 48 6.69 7.46 17.03
N ILE A 49 7.25 6.85 18.08
CA ILE A 49 6.54 5.88 18.91
C ILE A 49 5.33 6.52 19.61
N THR A 50 5.49 7.76 20.08
CA THR A 50 4.42 8.51 20.75
C THR A 50 3.29 8.83 19.76
N GLU A 51 3.64 9.37 18.60
CA GLU A 51 2.71 9.69 17.53
C GLU A 51 1.99 8.43 17.01
N ALA A 52 2.72 7.35 16.79
CA ALA A 52 2.19 6.05 16.38
C ALA A 52 1.15 5.51 17.36
N GLY A 53 1.39 5.66 18.68
CA GLY A 53 0.43 5.28 19.71
C GLY A 53 -0.86 6.07 19.64
N GLN A 54 -0.78 7.38 19.37
CA GLN A 54 -1.96 8.24 19.20
C GLN A 54 -2.74 7.85 17.94
N LEU A 55 -2.06 7.57 16.83
CA LEU A 55 -2.68 7.12 15.59
C LEU A 55 -3.37 5.77 15.74
N ALA A 56 -2.70 4.78 16.34
CA ALA A 56 -3.25 3.45 16.57
C ALA A 56 -4.49 3.48 17.50
N ALA A 57 -4.58 4.47 18.40
CA ALA A 57 -5.74 4.65 19.26
C ALA A 57 -7.00 5.16 18.53
N ILE A 58 -6.88 5.65 17.29
CA ILE A 58 -8.03 6.15 16.52
C ILE A 58 -8.99 5.02 16.14
N HIS A 59 -8.46 3.90 15.65
CA HIS A 59 -9.25 2.74 15.23
C HIS A 59 -8.37 1.47 15.14
N PRO A 60 -8.88 0.26 15.47
CA PRO A 60 -8.11 -1.00 15.36
C PRO A 60 -7.56 -1.31 13.97
N SER A 61 -8.15 -0.75 12.92
CA SER A 61 -7.70 -0.93 11.53
C SER A 61 -6.52 -0.04 11.13
N ILE A 62 -6.08 0.87 12.00
CA ILE A 62 -4.95 1.75 11.70
C ILE A 62 -3.65 0.96 11.66
N VAL A 63 -2.90 1.18 10.59
CA VAL A 63 -1.53 0.72 10.41
C VAL A 63 -0.64 1.95 10.36
N VAL A 64 0.32 2.04 11.27
CA VAL A 64 1.18 3.23 11.34
C VAL A 64 2.26 3.13 10.28
N LYS A 65 2.25 4.10 9.37
CA LYS A 65 3.20 4.16 8.27
C LYS A 65 4.43 4.94 8.68
N ILE A 66 5.61 4.34 8.51
CA ILE A 66 6.87 4.84 9.04
C ILE A 66 7.89 4.85 7.89
N PRO A 67 8.61 5.96 7.65
CA PRO A 67 9.62 6.00 6.60
C PRO A 67 10.79 5.06 6.91
N MET A 68 11.41 4.54 5.83
CA MET A 68 12.63 3.76 5.92
C MET A 68 13.83 4.65 6.29
N ASP A 69 14.22 4.61 7.55
CA ASP A 69 15.49 5.12 8.08
C ASP A 69 15.85 4.44 9.41
N ALA A 70 16.97 4.81 10.02
CA ALA A 70 17.44 4.20 11.26
C ALA A 70 16.51 4.45 12.47
N GLU A 71 15.91 5.64 12.58
CA GLU A 71 14.99 5.97 13.67
C GLU A 71 13.62 5.32 13.45
N GLY A 72 13.16 5.25 12.21
CA GLY A 72 11.98 4.53 11.78
C GLY A 72 12.08 3.04 12.12
N LEU A 73 13.20 2.38 11.83
CA LEU A 73 13.39 0.96 12.18
C LEU A 73 13.43 0.71 13.69
N LYS A 74 14.04 1.61 14.48
CA LYS A 74 13.98 1.57 15.96
C LYS A 74 12.53 1.67 16.44
N ALA A 75 11.75 2.58 15.86
CA ALA A 75 10.35 2.74 16.19
C ALA A 75 9.52 1.52 15.81
N VAL A 76 9.72 0.95 14.60
CA VAL A 76 9.06 -0.28 14.14
C VAL A 76 9.30 -1.42 15.13
N LYS A 77 10.54 -1.60 15.61
CA LYS A 77 10.87 -2.62 16.60
C LYS A 77 10.13 -2.42 17.93
N ALA A 78 10.10 -1.19 18.44
CA ALA A 78 9.38 -0.89 19.69
C ALA A 78 7.85 -1.00 19.55
N LEU A 79 7.31 -0.73 18.37
CA LEU A 79 5.88 -0.79 18.08
C LEU A 79 5.39 -2.22 17.86
N SER A 80 6.19 -3.05 17.17
CA SER A 80 5.87 -4.47 16.97
C SER A 80 5.80 -5.23 18.28
N GLU A 81 6.70 -4.94 19.23
CA GLU A 81 6.66 -5.49 20.60
C GLU A 81 5.40 -5.08 21.39
N LYS A 82 4.77 -3.98 21.00
CA LYS A 82 3.49 -3.50 21.57
C LYS A 82 2.26 -4.00 20.79
N GLY A 83 2.45 -4.80 19.74
CA GLY A 83 1.38 -5.27 18.86
C GLY A 83 0.78 -4.18 17.96
N ILE A 84 1.45 -3.04 17.78
CA ILE A 84 1.00 -1.98 16.88
C ILE A 84 1.48 -2.29 15.47
N LYS A 85 0.52 -2.43 14.54
CA LYS A 85 0.81 -2.73 13.13
C LYS A 85 1.52 -1.58 12.46
N THR A 86 2.55 -1.89 11.68
CA THR A 86 3.37 -0.88 10.99
C THR A 86 3.51 -1.18 9.49
N ASN A 87 3.59 -0.12 8.70
CA ASN A 87 3.87 -0.18 7.27
C ASN A 87 5.12 0.65 6.96
N VAL A 88 6.23 -0.02 6.66
CA VAL A 88 7.48 0.68 6.36
C VAL A 88 7.49 1.16 4.91
N THR A 89 7.53 2.47 4.71
CA THR A 89 7.40 3.14 3.40
C THR A 89 8.71 3.72 2.91
N LEU A 90 8.73 4.24 1.66
CA LEU A 90 9.94 4.78 1.02
C LEU A 90 11.05 3.73 0.89
N VAL A 91 10.66 2.49 0.55
CA VAL A 91 11.59 1.39 0.30
C VAL A 91 11.92 1.33 -1.19
N PHE A 92 13.22 1.30 -1.49
CA PHE A 92 13.77 1.36 -2.84
C PHE A 92 14.83 0.27 -3.10
N SER A 93 15.09 -0.62 -2.15
CA SER A 93 15.98 -1.77 -2.32
C SER A 93 15.55 -2.98 -1.49
N ALA A 94 15.95 -4.17 -1.92
CA ALA A 94 15.65 -5.41 -1.21
C ALA A 94 16.26 -5.44 0.20
N ASN A 95 17.46 -4.85 0.38
CA ASN A 95 18.10 -4.74 1.69
C ASN A 95 17.27 -3.90 2.67
N GLN A 96 16.68 -2.80 2.21
CA GLN A 96 15.76 -2.00 3.03
C GLN A 96 14.53 -2.82 3.43
N ALA A 97 13.94 -3.58 2.49
CA ALA A 97 12.80 -4.44 2.81
C ALA A 97 13.15 -5.55 3.82
N LEU A 98 14.35 -6.14 3.70
CA LEU A 98 14.84 -7.13 4.66
C LEU A 98 15.00 -6.53 6.05
N LEU A 99 15.59 -5.33 6.16
CA LEU A 99 15.74 -4.64 7.44
C LEU A 99 14.38 -4.29 8.08
N ALA A 100 13.40 -3.85 7.27
CA ALA A 100 12.05 -3.59 7.75
C ALA A 100 11.39 -4.85 8.34
N ALA A 101 11.49 -5.98 7.64
CA ALA A 101 10.96 -7.25 8.13
C ALA A 101 11.63 -7.69 9.43
N LEU A 102 12.97 -7.60 9.52
CA LEU A 102 13.71 -7.96 10.74
C LEU A 102 13.40 -7.04 11.93
N ALA A 103 12.99 -5.80 11.68
CA ALA A 103 12.48 -4.90 12.73
C ALA A 103 11.07 -5.29 13.21
N GLY A 104 10.36 -6.19 12.51
CA GLY A 104 9.01 -6.62 12.84
C GLY A 104 7.91 -5.80 12.16
N ALA A 105 8.19 -5.24 10.97
CA ALA A 105 7.16 -4.57 10.19
C ALA A 105 6.02 -5.53 9.82
N THR A 106 4.78 -5.05 9.92
CA THR A 106 3.62 -5.81 9.40
C THR A 106 3.61 -5.78 7.87
N TYR A 107 3.89 -4.61 7.30
CA TYR A 107 3.97 -4.41 5.87
C TYR A 107 5.23 -3.67 5.46
N VAL A 108 5.68 -3.90 4.23
CA VAL A 108 6.68 -3.09 3.55
C VAL A 108 6.10 -2.53 2.26
N SER A 109 6.38 -1.25 1.95
CA SER A 109 5.89 -0.58 0.74
C SER A 109 7.04 -0.15 -0.20
N PRO A 110 7.46 -1.01 -1.15
CA PRO A 110 8.41 -0.66 -2.21
C PRO A 110 7.76 0.25 -3.27
N PHE A 111 8.46 1.31 -3.69
CA PHE A 111 7.90 2.34 -4.58
C PHE A 111 8.30 2.12 -6.04
N VAL A 112 7.60 1.20 -6.73
CA VAL A 112 7.95 0.75 -8.08
C VAL A 112 7.96 1.91 -9.09
N GLY A 113 6.89 2.69 -9.14
CA GLY A 113 6.76 3.76 -10.12
C GLY A 113 7.64 4.99 -9.88
N ARG A 114 8.41 5.04 -8.79
CA ARG A 114 9.46 6.06 -8.60
C ARG A 114 10.82 5.53 -9.05
N LEU A 115 11.03 4.22 -9.06
CA LEU A 115 12.20 3.59 -9.67
C LEU A 115 12.14 3.72 -11.19
N ASP A 116 10.95 3.53 -11.78
CA ASP A 116 10.73 3.74 -13.22
C ASP A 116 11.05 5.18 -13.65
N ASP A 117 10.65 6.16 -12.83
CA ASP A 117 10.92 7.59 -13.08
C ASP A 117 12.43 7.91 -13.18
N VAL A 118 13.29 7.06 -12.59
CA VAL A 118 14.76 7.22 -12.62
C VAL A 118 15.45 6.17 -13.51
N GLY A 119 14.69 5.50 -14.39
CA GLY A 119 15.21 4.61 -15.42
C GLY A 119 15.55 3.19 -14.94
N GLN A 120 15.01 2.75 -13.80
CA GLN A 120 15.11 1.37 -13.32
C GLN A 120 13.81 0.61 -13.58
N GLU A 121 13.87 -0.72 -13.71
CA GLU A 121 12.66 -1.55 -13.76
C GLU A 121 12.16 -1.79 -12.32
N GLY A 122 11.17 -1.01 -11.89
CA GLY A 122 10.69 -1.03 -10.51
C GLY A 122 10.07 -2.36 -10.08
N MET A 123 9.56 -3.17 -11.03
CA MET A 123 8.99 -4.48 -10.71
C MET A 123 10.05 -5.54 -10.38
N ASP A 124 11.31 -5.35 -10.79
CA ASP A 124 12.40 -6.25 -10.40
C ASP A 124 12.60 -6.24 -8.89
N LEU A 125 12.46 -5.07 -8.24
CA LEU A 125 12.52 -4.96 -6.78
C LEU A 125 11.45 -5.81 -6.08
N ILE A 126 10.22 -5.85 -6.61
CA ILE A 126 9.16 -6.69 -6.03
C ILE A 126 9.55 -8.17 -6.14
N ARG A 127 10.04 -8.61 -7.30
CA ARG A 127 10.46 -10.01 -7.52
C ARG A 127 11.59 -10.40 -6.57
N GLU A 128 12.58 -9.53 -6.38
CA GLU A 128 13.68 -9.74 -5.43
C GLU A 128 13.18 -9.89 -3.99
N ILE A 129 12.32 -8.97 -3.53
CA ILE A 129 11.78 -9.00 -2.17
C ILE A 129 10.96 -10.27 -1.96
N MET A 130 10.07 -10.62 -2.88
CA MET A 130 9.25 -11.84 -2.77
C MET A 130 10.11 -13.11 -2.73
N ALA A 131 11.17 -13.19 -3.54
CA ALA A 131 12.10 -14.30 -3.50
C ALA A 131 12.82 -14.40 -2.14
N ILE A 132 13.31 -13.28 -1.60
CA ILE A 132 13.96 -13.24 -0.28
C ILE A 132 12.97 -13.66 0.81
N TYR A 133 11.76 -13.09 0.83
CA TYR A 133 10.77 -13.37 1.86
C TYR A 133 10.34 -14.85 1.83
N THR A 134 10.17 -15.42 0.63
CA THR A 134 9.92 -16.84 0.45
C THR A 134 11.06 -17.71 1.00
N ASN A 135 12.32 -17.37 0.68
CA ASN A 135 13.48 -18.15 1.11
C ASN A 135 13.63 -18.24 2.64
N TYR A 136 13.23 -17.18 3.35
CA TYR A 136 13.40 -17.10 4.81
C TYR A 136 12.10 -17.27 5.59
N GLY A 137 10.96 -17.51 4.92
CA GLY A 137 9.65 -17.60 5.56
C GLY A 137 9.27 -16.32 6.31
N ILE A 138 9.57 -15.15 5.72
CA ILE A 138 9.25 -13.84 6.31
C ILE A 138 7.75 -13.59 6.16
N GLU A 139 7.09 -13.27 7.28
CA GLU A 139 5.65 -13.02 7.35
C GLU A 139 5.24 -11.57 7.03
N THR A 140 6.21 -10.63 6.97
CA THR A 140 5.94 -9.25 6.55
C THR A 140 5.33 -9.24 5.14
N GLU A 141 4.18 -8.60 4.98
CA GLU A 141 3.49 -8.54 3.69
C GLU A 141 4.04 -7.42 2.80
N VAL A 142 4.17 -7.67 1.51
CA VAL A 142 4.67 -6.71 0.51
C VAL A 142 3.50 -5.97 -0.14
N ILE A 143 3.47 -4.65 0.07
CA ILE A 143 2.57 -3.72 -0.60
C ILE A 143 3.29 -3.10 -1.80
N ALA A 144 3.04 -3.60 -3.01
CA ALA A 144 3.48 -2.92 -4.23
C ALA A 144 2.85 -1.52 -4.29
N ALA A 145 3.67 -0.50 -4.06
CA ALA A 145 3.26 0.89 -3.92
C ALA A 145 3.83 1.76 -5.04
N SER A 146 3.36 3.00 -5.13
CA SER A 146 3.68 3.90 -6.25
C SER A 146 3.26 3.33 -7.63
N ILE A 147 2.15 2.61 -7.68
CA ILE A 147 1.55 2.08 -8.91
C ILE A 147 1.15 3.23 -9.85
N ARG A 148 1.54 3.14 -11.13
CA ARG A 148 1.30 4.19 -12.15
C ARG A 148 0.25 3.80 -13.18
N HIS A 149 0.14 2.51 -13.50
CA HIS A 149 -0.71 2.01 -14.58
C HIS A 149 -1.09 0.53 -14.37
N PRO A 150 -2.10 0.00 -15.09
CA PRO A 150 -2.61 -1.37 -14.92
C PRO A 150 -1.55 -2.48 -15.06
N VAL A 151 -0.52 -2.24 -15.87
CA VAL A 151 0.58 -3.22 -16.04
C VAL A 151 1.35 -3.45 -14.74
N HIS A 152 1.58 -2.43 -13.89
CA HIS A 152 2.22 -2.66 -12.59
C HIS A 152 1.36 -3.55 -11.70
N VAL A 153 0.04 -3.39 -11.73
CA VAL A 153 -0.87 -4.22 -10.94
C VAL A 153 -0.77 -5.69 -11.39
N THR A 154 -0.77 -5.91 -12.70
CA THR A 154 -0.61 -7.25 -13.29
C THR A 154 0.75 -7.86 -12.92
N GLN A 155 1.83 -7.08 -13.06
CA GLN A 155 3.18 -7.55 -12.74
C GLN A 155 3.38 -7.80 -11.24
N ALA A 156 2.80 -6.99 -10.36
CA ALA A 156 2.83 -7.20 -8.92
C ALA A 156 2.11 -8.50 -8.53
N ALA A 157 0.95 -8.75 -9.11
CA ALA A 157 0.22 -10.02 -8.91
C ALA A 157 1.04 -11.23 -9.42
N LEU A 158 1.66 -11.12 -10.60
CA LEU A 158 2.52 -12.19 -11.15
C LEU A 158 3.79 -12.42 -10.33
N ALA A 159 4.35 -11.36 -9.74
CA ALA A 159 5.51 -11.44 -8.85
C ALA A 159 5.17 -12.04 -7.47
N GLY A 160 3.87 -12.17 -7.15
CA GLY A 160 3.40 -12.71 -5.88
C GLY A 160 3.30 -11.68 -4.75
N SER A 161 3.32 -10.37 -5.05
CA SER A 161 3.12 -9.34 -4.03
C SER A 161 1.78 -9.57 -3.31
N ASP A 162 1.79 -9.49 -1.98
CA ASP A 162 0.59 -9.75 -1.16
C ASP A 162 -0.51 -8.71 -1.41
N ILE A 163 -0.11 -7.44 -1.57
CA ILE A 163 -1.02 -6.31 -1.73
C ILE A 163 -0.49 -5.38 -2.82
N ALA A 164 -1.39 -4.74 -3.57
CA ALA A 164 -1.07 -3.56 -4.37
C ALA A 164 -1.92 -2.37 -3.91
N THR A 165 -1.28 -1.24 -3.61
CA THR A 165 -2.02 0.03 -3.38
C THR A 165 -2.09 0.82 -4.67
N VAL A 166 -3.31 1.00 -5.18
CA VAL A 166 -3.56 1.43 -6.56
C VAL A 166 -4.36 2.73 -6.57
N PRO A 167 -3.93 3.78 -7.30
CA PRO A 167 -4.73 5.00 -7.47
C PRO A 167 -6.08 4.71 -8.11
N TYR A 168 -7.14 5.42 -7.69
CA TYR A 168 -8.51 5.25 -8.22
C TYR A 168 -8.58 5.26 -9.75
N LYS A 169 -7.85 6.18 -10.40
CA LYS A 169 -7.77 6.25 -11.87
C LYS A 169 -7.31 4.93 -12.48
N VAL A 170 -6.30 4.28 -11.90
CA VAL A 170 -5.75 3.02 -12.41
C VAL A 170 -6.74 1.88 -12.16
N ILE A 171 -7.43 1.86 -11.02
CA ILE A 171 -8.52 0.90 -10.76
C ILE A 171 -9.59 0.98 -11.84
N MET A 172 -10.02 2.19 -12.21
CA MET A 172 -11.02 2.36 -13.27
C MET A 172 -10.50 1.89 -14.63
N GLN A 173 -9.24 2.18 -14.95
CA GLN A 173 -8.60 1.70 -16.18
C GLN A 173 -8.51 0.16 -16.25
N MET A 174 -8.36 -0.53 -15.12
CA MET A 174 -8.31 -2.00 -15.08
C MET A 174 -9.64 -2.66 -15.49
N LEU A 175 -10.76 -1.94 -15.41
CA LEU A 175 -12.08 -2.44 -15.83
C LEU A 175 -12.28 -2.36 -17.35
N GLU A 176 -11.44 -1.59 -18.04
CA GLU A 176 -11.62 -1.28 -19.45
C GLU A 176 -10.90 -2.30 -20.35
N HIS A 177 -11.65 -2.88 -21.29
CA HIS A 177 -11.08 -3.61 -22.41
C HIS A 177 -11.97 -3.43 -23.65
N PRO A 178 -11.43 -3.05 -24.83
CA PRO A 178 -12.23 -2.78 -26.02
C PRO A 178 -13.15 -3.94 -26.41
N LEU A 179 -12.66 -5.18 -26.31
CA LEU A 179 -13.45 -6.37 -26.64
C LEU A 179 -14.59 -6.62 -25.64
N THR A 180 -14.40 -6.26 -24.37
CA THR A 180 -15.47 -6.34 -23.35
C THR A 180 -16.59 -5.37 -23.70
N GLY A 181 -16.24 -4.12 -24.02
CA GLY A 181 -17.22 -3.12 -24.44
C GLY A 181 -17.97 -3.50 -25.72
N ILE A 182 -17.26 -4.03 -26.72
CA ILE A 182 -17.87 -4.55 -27.96
C ILE A 182 -18.81 -5.72 -27.66
N GLY A 183 -18.38 -6.67 -26.82
CA GLY A 183 -19.17 -7.83 -26.43
C GLY A 183 -20.48 -7.45 -25.74
N ILE A 184 -20.41 -6.56 -24.73
CA ILE A 184 -21.60 -6.09 -24.00
C ILE A 184 -22.59 -5.43 -24.96
N LYS A 185 -22.12 -4.53 -25.84
CA LYS A 185 -22.98 -3.86 -26.82
C LYS A 185 -23.66 -4.86 -27.77
N LYS A 186 -22.91 -5.87 -28.23
CA LYS A 186 -23.46 -6.91 -29.10
C LYS A 186 -24.54 -7.73 -28.37
N PHE A 187 -24.30 -8.15 -27.14
CA PHE A 187 -25.28 -8.91 -26.35
C PHE A 187 -26.57 -8.13 -26.12
N LEU A 188 -26.48 -6.84 -25.79
CA LEU A 188 -27.66 -5.98 -25.64
C LEU A 188 -28.43 -5.85 -26.97
N ALA A 189 -27.73 -5.65 -28.08
CA ALA A 189 -28.35 -5.54 -29.39
C ALA A 189 -29.02 -6.85 -29.86
N ASP A 190 -28.43 -8.01 -29.52
CA ASP A 190 -29.03 -9.30 -29.84
C ASP A 190 -30.23 -9.61 -28.92
N TRP A 191 -30.21 -9.19 -27.65
CA TRP A 191 -31.35 -9.33 -26.74
C TRP A 191 -32.58 -8.53 -27.18
N GLU A 192 -32.40 -7.31 -27.67
CA GLU A 192 -33.51 -6.48 -28.18
C GLU A 192 -34.20 -7.09 -29.43
N LYS A 193 -33.57 -8.04 -30.13
CA LYS A 193 -34.21 -8.74 -31.26
C LYS A 193 -35.14 -9.87 -30.83
N VAL A 194 -35.02 -10.35 -29.58
CA VAL A 194 -35.76 -11.50 -29.06
C VAL A 194 -36.72 -11.13 -27.91
N ARG A 195 -36.85 -9.83 -27.61
CA ARG A 195 -37.73 -9.28 -26.58
C ARG A 195 -38.99 -8.66 -27.16
#